data_AF-A0A5J5IWE6-F1
#
_entry.id   AF-A0A5J5IWE6-F1
#
_cell.length_a   1.000
_cell.length_b   1.000
_cell.length_c   1.000
_cell.angle_alpha   90.00
_cell.angle_beta   90.00
_cell.angle_gamma   90.00
#
_symmetry.space_group_name_H-M   'P 1'
#
loop_
_entity.id
_entity.type
_entity.pdbx_description
1 polymer ?
#
loop_
_entity_poly.entity_id
_entity_poly.type
_entity_poly.pdbx_seq_one_letter_code
_entity_poly.pdbx_strand_id
1 'polypeptide(L)'
;MSTRRGMRRQHRASRRRRVLRRRRIQALLAVGVVFGVGTVSTVAAWTDTEAASSSFAASVFDTQSQTAGTPEFTSHPAGSAASLVFTGGALHPGAVAHAWINVRTSPASTVGGTVVLSGVSSSEPPPPITTPATPLVASALEYRIVRLPGLAPGSACGAAAFGGANPFVAGSGAGYLPVLQTPPSGVTPTPLGPAGAGIGFCVEVRMSPEAANSLQGRSATVTWTFTGTSSG
;
A
#
# COMPACT_ATOMS: atom_id res chain seq x y z
N MET A 1 72.98 106.53 -30.40
CA MET A 1 72.34 106.33 -29.08
C MET A 1 71.20 105.31 -29.24
N SER A 2 71.52 104.02 -29.35
CA SER A 2 71.42 102.98 -28.30
C SER A 2 69.98 102.63 -27.84
N THR A 3 69.52 101.49 -28.35
CA THR A 3 68.62 100.45 -27.79
C THR A 3 67.68 100.78 -26.62
N ARG A 4 66.39 100.40 -26.73
CA ARG A 4 65.69 99.66 -25.65
C ARG A 4 64.29 99.16 -26.02
N ARG A 5 64.05 97.90 -25.63
CA ARG A 5 62.77 97.31 -25.18
C ARG A 5 61.91 96.55 -26.20
N GLY A 6 62.51 95.49 -26.75
CA GLY A 6 61.82 94.21 -27.01
C GLY A 6 61.40 93.43 -25.74
N MET A 7 61.48 94.03 -24.54
CA MET A 7 61.41 93.33 -23.24
C MET A 7 60.11 93.60 -22.46
N ARG A 8 58.96 93.74 -23.15
CA ARG A 8 57.64 93.84 -22.48
C ARG A 8 56.65 92.75 -22.88
N ARG A 9 56.95 91.94 -23.89
CA ARG A 9 56.06 90.86 -24.34
C ARG A 9 56.25 89.53 -23.60
N GLN A 10 57.39 89.30 -22.95
CA GLN A 10 57.70 88.01 -22.32
C GLN A 10 57.07 87.81 -20.93
N HIS A 11 56.87 88.86 -20.12
CA HIS A 11 56.30 88.71 -18.76
C HIS A 11 54.78 88.49 -18.72
N ARG A 12 54.02 88.91 -19.73
CA ARG A 12 52.56 88.64 -19.80
C ARG A 12 52.27 87.18 -20.19
N ALA A 13 53.17 86.55 -20.95
CA ALA A 13 53.03 85.16 -21.37
C ALA A 13 53.20 84.18 -20.18
N SER A 14 54.10 84.47 -19.24
CA SER A 14 54.38 83.59 -18.09
C SER A 14 53.29 83.63 -17.02
N ARG A 15 52.68 84.80 -16.74
CA ARG A 15 51.50 84.88 -15.84
C ARG A 15 50.26 84.18 -16.44
N ARG A 16 50.00 84.35 -17.74
CA ARG A 16 48.91 83.62 -18.43
C ARG A 16 49.09 82.11 -18.34
N ARG A 17 50.31 81.59 -18.53
CA ARG A 17 50.59 80.14 -18.39
C ARG A 17 50.29 79.59 -16.99
N ARG A 18 50.56 80.35 -15.92
CA ARG A 18 50.24 79.93 -14.53
C ARG A 18 48.75 79.90 -14.23
N VAL A 19 47.99 80.90 -14.71
CA VAL A 19 46.53 80.95 -14.56
C VAL A 19 45.87 79.82 -15.34
N LEU A 20 46.37 79.53 -16.55
CA LEU A 20 45.91 78.39 -17.35
C LEU A 20 46.24 77.05 -16.68
N ARG A 21 47.41 76.91 -16.04
CA ARG A 21 47.76 75.71 -15.25
C ARG A 21 46.84 75.52 -14.05
N ARG A 22 46.52 76.57 -13.30
CA ARG A 22 45.60 76.47 -12.15
C ARG A 22 44.18 76.11 -12.58
N ARG A 23 43.68 76.71 -13.67
CA ARG A 23 42.37 76.34 -14.24
C ARG A 23 42.34 74.90 -14.74
N ARG A 24 43.45 74.42 -15.34
CA ARG A 24 43.58 73.00 -15.72
C ARG A 24 43.58 72.07 -14.51
N ILE A 25 44.28 72.42 -13.43
CA ILE A 25 44.30 71.61 -12.21
C ILE A 25 42.93 71.60 -11.52
N GLN A 26 42.25 72.75 -11.46
CA GLN A 26 40.89 72.81 -10.89
C GLN A 26 39.87 72.09 -11.77
N ALA A 27 40.01 72.14 -13.09
CA ALA A 27 39.20 71.35 -14.01
C ALA A 27 39.48 69.85 -13.81
N LEU A 28 40.74 69.43 -13.65
CA LEU A 28 41.09 68.04 -13.36
C LEU A 28 40.57 67.57 -12.01
N LEU A 29 40.58 68.43 -10.98
CA LEU A 29 40.01 68.12 -9.66
C LEU A 29 38.49 68.05 -9.70
N ALA A 30 37.82 68.96 -10.43
CA ALA A 30 36.37 68.91 -10.61
C ALA A 30 35.95 67.67 -11.42
N VAL A 31 36.71 67.32 -12.46
CA VAL A 31 36.53 66.07 -13.22
C VAL A 31 36.77 64.87 -12.31
N GLY A 32 37.80 64.87 -11.45
CA GLY A 32 38.08 63.79 -10.50
C GLY A 32 37.00 63.62 -9.42
N VAL A 33 36.35 64.69 -8.99
CA VAL A 33 35.23 64.63 -8.03
C VAL A 33 33.95 64.11 -8.68
N VAL A 34 33.66 64.48 -9.94
CA VAL A 34 32.53 63.93 -10.71
C VAL A 34 32.76 62.46 -11.09
N PHE A 35 34.01 62.07 -11.39
CA PHE A 35 34.39 60.66 -11.59
C PHE A 35 34.48 59.85 -10.28
N GLY A 36 34.63 60.51 -9.13
CA GLY A 36 34.85 59.86 -7.83
C GLY A 36 33.61 59.39 -7.08
N VAL A 37 32.41 59.82 -7.48
CA VAL A 37 31.13 59.42 -6.86
C VAL A 37 30.37 58.40 -7.73
N GLY A 38 30.97 57.95 -8.84
CA GLY A 38 30.35 57.06 -9.81
C GLY A 38 30.76 55.59 -9.74
N THR A 39 31.47 55.13 -8.71
CA THR A 39 31.69 53.69 -8.53
C THR A 39 30.52 53.10 -7.75
N VAL A 40 29.37 53.01 -8.40
CA VAL A 40 28.40 51.96 -8.04
C VAL A 40 29.12 50.68 -8.41
N SER A 41 29.76 50.01 -7.44
CA SER A 41 30.10 48.61 -7.61
C SER A 41 28.77 47.89 -7.70
N THR A 42 28.20 47.84 -8.91
CA THR A 42 27.21 46.82 -9.26
C THR A 42 27.93 45.51 -9.04
N VAL A 43 27.74 44.94 -7.87
CA VAL A 43 28.04 43.54 -7.65
C VAL A 43 27.08 42.84 -8.61
N ALA A 44 27.57 42.50 -9.79
CA ALA A 44 26.96 41.43 -10.56
C ALA A 44 27.16 40.19 -9.68
N ALA A 45 26.23 39.95 -8.77
CA ALA A 45 26.07 38.64 -8.19
C ALA A 45 25.47 37.82 -9.33
N TRP A 46 26.30 37.01 -9.99
CA TRP A 46 25.84 35.98 -10.91
C TRP A 46 25.20 34.91 -10.04
N THR A 47 23.93 35.10 -9.70
CA THR A 47 23.12 34.07 -9.06
C THR A 47 22.52 33.21 -10.16
N ASP A 48 23.07 32.01 -10.32
CA ASP A 48 22.44 30.94 -11.07
C ASP A 48 21.58 30.11 -10.09
N THR A 49 20.33 29.83 -10.46
CA THR A 49 19.38 29.11 -9.60
C THR A 49 18.96 27.84 -10.30
N GLU A 50 19.52 26.73 -9.86
CA GLU A 50 19.19 25.41 -10.37
C GLU A 50 18.16 24.75 -9.46
N ALA A 51 17.00 24.43 -10.04
CA ALA A 51 15.91 23.75 -9.35
C ALA A 51 15.68 22.40 -10.01
N ALA A 52 15.94 21.34 -9.26
CA ALA A 52 15.54 19.98 -9.61
C ALA A 52 14.32 19.60 -8.79
N SER A 53 13.25 19.16 -9.45
CA SER A 53 12.08 18.58 -8.80
C SER A 53 12.00 17.09 -9.12
N SER A 54 11.60 16.32 -8.11
CA SER A 54 11.28 14.90 -8.26
C SER A 54 9.96 14.62 -7.57
N SER A 55 9.14 13.76 -8.17
CA SER A 55 7.94 13.21 -7.54
C SER A 55 8.19 11.75 -7.13
N PHE A 56 7.66 11.38 -5.98
CA PHE A 56 7.66 10.02 -5.48
C PHE A 56 6.20 9.61 -5.20
N ALA A 57 5.83 8.41 -5.60
CA ALA A 57 4.53 7.83 -5.31
C ALA A 57 4.69 6.56 -4.48
N ALA A 58 3.82 6.37 -3.50
CA ALA A 58 3.75 5.13 -2.74
C ALA A 58 3.07 4.01 -3.56
N SER A 59 3.38 2.76 -3.22
CA SER A 59 2.70 1.60 -3.81
C SER A 59 1.27 1.45 -3.26
N VAL A 60 0.42 0.76 -4.03
CA VAL A 60 -0.96 0.43 -3.65
C VAL A 60 -1.07 -1.09 -3.49
N PHE A 61 -1.69 -1.54 -2.39
CA PHE A 61 -2.06 -2.92 -2.15
C PHE A 61 -3.44 -2.98 -1.52
N ASP A 62 -4.36 -3.64 -2.21
CA ASP A 62 -5.74 -3.84 -1.77
C ASP A 62 -6.19 -5.23 -2.23
N THR A 63 -7.00 -5.92 -1.40
CA THR A 63 -7.48 -7.27 -1.70
C THR A 63 -8.99 -7.32 -1.83
N GLN A 64 -9.44 -8.16 -2.75
CA GLN A 64 -10.85 -8.42 -3.02
C GLN A 64 -11.09 -9.92 -2.95
N SER A 65 -12.31 -10.31 -2.62
CA SER A 65 -12.73 -11.71 -2.66
C SER A 65 -14.02 -11.90 -3.44
N GLN A 66 -14.23 -13.14 -3.85
CA GLN A 66 -15.39 -13.59 -4.62
C GLN A 66 -15.76 -14.99 -4.14
N THR A 67 -17.06 -15.26 -4.07
CA THR A 67 -17.62 -16.56 -3.66
C THR A 67 -18.83 -16.87 -4.54
N ALA A 68 -19.43 -18.05 -4.37
CA ALA A 68 -20.71 -18.34 -5.02
C ALA A 68 -21.86 -17.43 -4.53
N GLY A 69 -21.80 -16.96 -3.28
CA GLY A 69 -22.78 -16.02 -2.72
C GLY A 69 -22.54 -14.56 -3.10
N THR A 70 -21.29 -14.20 -3.42
CA THR A 70 -20.89 -12.88 -3.90
C THR A 70 -20.07 -13.04 -5.19
N PRO A 71 -20.73 -13.11 -6.36
CA PRO A 71 -20.10 -13.52 -7.61
C PRO A 71 -19.20 -12.46 -8.24
N GLU A 72 -19.21 -11.22 -7.75
CA GLU A 72 -18.29 -10.17 -8.18
C GLU A 72 -17.15 -10.02 -7.19
N PHE A 73 -15.94 -9.78 -7.70
CA PHE A 73 -14.81 -9.45 -6.84
C PHE A 73 -15.00 -8.08 -6.20
N THR A 74 -15.14 -8.05 -4.88
CA THR A 74 -15.29 -6.81 -4.11
C THR A 74 -14.53 -6.90 -2.79
N SER A 75 -14.41 -5.76 -2.09
CA SER A 75 -13.78 -5.72 -0.78
C SER A 75 -14.75 -6.19 0.29
N HIS A 76 -14.27 -7.06 1.19
CA HIS A 76 -15.03 -7.64 2.29
C HIS A 76 -14.31 -7.40 3.61
N PRO A 77 -14.45 -6.20 4.20
CA PRO A 77 -13.78 -5.86 5.45
C PRO A 77 -14.36 -6.64 6.64
N ALA A 78 -13.67 -6.58 7.77
CA ALA A 78 -14.16 -7.14 9.03
C ALA A 78 -15.58 -6.62 9.33
N GLY A 79 -16.51 -7.54 9.64
CA GLY A 79 -17.93 -7.23 9.85
C GLY A 79 -18.80 -7.29 8.60
N SER A 80 -18.23 -7.39 7.39
CA SER A 80 -18.95 -7.56 6.12
C SER A 80 -18.34 -8.67 5.26
N ALA A 81 -18.26 -9.87 5.85
CA ALA A 81 -17.68 -11.04 5.20
C ALA A 81 -18.48 -11.48 3.96
N ALA A 82 -17.77 -11.99 2.95
CA ALA A 82 -18.40 -12.64 1.79
C ALA A 82 -19.19 -13.89 2.23
N SER A 83 -20.35 -14.12 1.61
CA SER A 83 -21.16 -15.31 1.90
C SER A 83 -20.58 -16.53 1.20
N LEU A 84 -20.16 -17.55 1.96
CA LEU A 84 -19.80 -18.86 1.42
C LEU A 84 -21.04 -19.73 1.29
N VAL A 85 -21.32 -20.20 0.07
CA VAL A 85 -22.41 -21.14 -0.19
C VAL A 85 -21.84 -22.56 -0.21
N PHE A 86 -22.21 -23.34 0.80
CA PHE A 86 -21.76 -24.72 0.95
C PHE A 86 -22.64 -25.69 0.16
N THR A 87 -22.00 -26.57 -0.62
CA THR A 87 -22.63 -27.73 -1.24
C THR A 87 -22.49 -28.94 -0.33
N GLY A 88 -23.54 -29.75 -0.15
CA GLY A 88 -23.52 -30.94 0.74
C GLY A 88 -24.76 -31.12 1.60
N GLY A 89 -25.67 -30.15 1.63
CA GLY A 89 -26.91 -30.21 2.42
C GLY A 89 -26.69 -29.98 3.91
N ALA A 90 -27.67 -30.37 4.73
CA ALA A 90 -27.57 -30.26 6.18
C ALA A 90 -26.53 -31.24 6.73
N LEU A 91 -25.64 -30.75 7.59
CA LEU A 91 -24.62 -31.57 8.23
C LEU A 91 -25.24 -32.47 9.31
N HIS A 92 -24.82 -33.72 9.31
CA HIS A 92 -25.05 -34.73 10.33
C HIS A 92 -23.68 -35.33 10.73
N PRO A 93 -23.57 -36.11 11.83
CA PRO A 93 -22.27 -36.66 12.24
C PRO A 93 -21.55 -37.38 11.09
N GLY A 94 -20.32 -36.95 10.79
CA GLY A 94 -19.51 -37.46 9.68
C GLY A 94 -19.77 -36.83 8.31
N ALA A 95 -20.82 -36.01 8.16
CA ALA A 95 -21.12 -35.32 6.91
C ALA A 95 -20.07 -34.25 6.59
N VAL A 96 -19.85 -34.04 5.30
CA VAL A 96 -18.93 -33.02 4.77
C VAL A 96 -19.66 -32.08 3.82
N ALA A 97 -19.24 -30.83 3.81
CA ALA A 97 -19.69 -29.82 2.88
C ALA A 97 -18.52 -29.00 2.34
N HIS A 98 -18.65 -28.51 1.13
CA HIS A 98 -17.60 -27.78 0.41
C HIS A 98 -18.07 -26.40 -0.01
N ALA A 99 -17.20 -25.40 0.11
CA ALA A 99 -17.39 -24.08 -0.46
C ALA A 99 -16.07 -23.52 -0.97
N TRP A 100 -16.12 -22.66 -1.99
CA TRP A 100 -14.94 -22.00 -2.51
C TRP A 100 -14.95 -20.51 -2.20
N ILE A 101 -13.74 -19.95 -2.09
CA ILE A 101 -13.49 -18.52 -2.03
C ILE A 101 -12.28 -18.20 -2.91
N ASN A 102 -12.42 -17.20 -3.76
CA ASN A 102 -11.31 -16.62 -4.49
C ASN A 102 -10.85 -15.36 -3.78
N VAL A 103 -9.55 -15.12 -3.74
CA VAL A 103 -8.93 -13.87 -3.27
C VAL A 103 -8.05 -13.34 -4.38
N ARG A 104 -8.09 -12.03 -4.63
CA ARG A 104 -7.20 -11.35 -5.59
C ARG A 104 -6.71 -10.02 -5.06
N THR A 105 -5.64 -9.49 -5.63
CA THR A 105 -5.34 -8.06 -5.50
C THR A 105 -6.32 -7.25 -6.35
N SER A 106 -6.61 -6.00 -5.96
CA SER A 106 -7.42 -5.11 -6.77
C SER A 106 -6.68 -4.76 -8.08
N PRO A 107 -7.39 -4.42 -9.17
CA PRO A 107 -6.75 -3.98 -10.41
C PRO A 107 -5.83 -2.76 -10.24
N ALA A 108 -6.04 -1.94 -9.20
CA ALA A 108 -5.23 -0.78 -8.87
C ALA A 108 -3.97 -1.11 -8.05
N SER A 109 -3.83 -2.33 -7.56
CA SER A 109 -2.67 -2.72 -6.74
C SER A 109 -1.40 -2.78 -7.59
N THR A 110 -0.39 -2.00 -7.21
CA THR A 110 0.88 -1.90 -7.93
C THR A 110 1.92 -2.90 -7.46
N VAL A 111 1.73 -3.50 -6.28
CA VAL A 111 2.59 -4.54 -5.71
C VAL A 111 1.79 -5.79 -5.40
N GLY A 112 2.47 -6.93 -5.41
CA GLY A 112 1.93 -8.19 -4.94
C GLY A 112 2.10 -8.35 -3.43
N GLY A 113 1.91 -9.57 -2.97
CA GLY A 113 2.04 -9.92 -1.57
C GLY A 113 1.77 -11.39 -1.31
N THR A 114 1.30 -11.67 -0.11
CA THR A 114 0.87 -13.01 0.31
C THR A 114 -0.50 -12.93 0.97
N VAL A 115 -1.27 -14.00 0.88
CA VAL A 115 -2.51 -14.20 1.64
C VAL A 115 -2.38 -15.37 2.60
N VAL A 116 -2.87 -15.20 3.82
CA VAL A 116 -2.81 -16.19 4.91
C VAL A 116 -4.19 -16.32 5.55
N LEU A 117 -4.63 -17.54 5.87
CA LEU A 117 -5.76 -17.75 6.78
C LEU A 117 -5.33 -17.35 8.20
N SER A 118 -5.81 -16.21 8.68
CA SER A 118 -5.38 -15.60 9.93
C SER A 118 -6.36 -15.79 11.08
N GLY A 119 -7.60 -16.17 10.80
CA GLY A 119 -8.62 -16.36 11.82
C GLY A 119 -9.78 -17.22 11.36
N VAL A 120 -10.39 -17.90 12.33
CA VAL A 120 -11.68 -18.56 12.20
C VAL A 120 -12.50 -18.18 13.43
N SER A 121 -13.72 -17.76 13.21
CA SER A 121 -14.66 -17.42 14.27
C SER A 121 -16.03 -18.02 13.98
N SER A 122 -16.82 -18.22 15.03
CA SER A 122 -18.18 -18.70 14.90
C SER A 122 -19.15 -17.83 15.68
N SER A 123 -20.35 -17.68 15.16
CA SER A 123 -21.49 -17.10 15.88
C SER A 123 -22.67 -18.06 15.80
N GLU A 124 -23.45 -18.11 16.87
CA GLU A 124 -24.66 -18.93 16.95
C GLU A 124 -25.82 -18.09 17.45
N PRO A 125 -27.05 -18.36 17.01
CA PRO A 125 -28.22 -17.77 17.63
C PRO A 125 -28.24 -18.11 19.14
N PRO A 126 -28.61 -17.15 20.01
CA PRO A 126 -28.73 -17.43 21.43
C PRO A 126 -29.74 -18.56 21.65
N PRO A 127 -29.46 -19.52 22.57
CA PRO A 127 -30.39 -20.60 22.83
C PRO A 127 -31.73 -20.03 23.34
N PRO A 128 -32.88 -20.57 22.90
CA PRO A 128 -34.14 -20.26 23.54
C PRO A 128 -34.06 -20.80 24.98
N ILE A 129 -34.10 -19.89 25.97
CA ILE A 129 -34.10 -20.09 27.43
C ILE A 129 -32.86 -20.75 28.07
N THR A 130 -32.60 -20.33 29.32
CA THR A 130 -31.50 -20.65 30.25
C THR A 130 -31.32 -22.14 30.55
N THR A 131 -31.06 -22.94 29.51
CA THR A 131 -30.60 -24.33 29.66
C THR A 131 -29.13 -24.31 30.10
N PRO A 132 -28.66 -25.29 30.90
CA PRO A 132 -27.23 -25.45 31.14
C PRO A 132 -26.48 -25.46 29.81
N ALA A 133 -25.30 -24.85 29.78
CA ALA A 133 -24.52 -24.53 28.57
C ALA A 133 -24.61 -25.68 27.55
N THR A 134 -25.53 -25.53 26.59
CA THR A 134 -25.72 -26.52 25.53
C THR A 134 -24.48 -26.44 24.65
N PRO A 135 -23.87 -27.58 24.26
CA PRO A 135 -22.71 -27.53 23.39
C PRO A 135 -23.02 -26.74 22.12
N LEU A 136 -22.10 -25.85 21.76
CA LEU A 136 -22.17 -25.05 20.54
C LEU A 136 -22.07 -25.97 19.33
N VAL A 137 -22.84 -25.75 18.28
CA VAL A 137 -22.69 -26.50 17.01
C VAL A 137 -21.26 -26.37 16.49
N ALA A 138 -20.67 -25.18 16.58
CA ALA A 138 -19.30 -24.89 16.20
C ALA A 138 -18.27 -25.77 16.92
N SER A 139 -18.57 -26.29 18.13
CA SER A 139 -17.68 -27.21 18.84
C SER A 139 -17.58 -28.60 18.19
N ALA A 140 -18.56 -28.96 17.37
CA ALA A 140 -18.56 -30.19 16.59
C ALA A 140 -18.21 -29.95 15.11
N LEU A 141 -17.86 -28.72 14.71
CA LEU A 141 -17.43 -28.41 13.36
C LEU A 141 -15.91 -28.39 13.26
N GLU A 142 -15.43 -29.08 12.25
CA GLU A 142 -14.02 -29.15 11.91
C GLU A 142 -13.84 -28.75 10.45
N TYR A 143 -12.67 -28.23 10.08
CA TYR A 143 -12.41 -27.75 8.75
C TYR A 143 -11.00 -28.09 8.28
N ARG A 144 -10.84 -28.07 6.96
CA ARG A 144 -9.55 -28.07 6.28
C ARG A 144 -9.68 -27.26 4.99
N ILE A 145 -8.57 -26.70 4.52
CA ILE A 145 -8.55 -25.81 3.36
C ILE A 145 -7.37 -26.18 2.48
N VAL A 146 -7.62 -26.27 1.18
CA VAL A 146 -6.58 -26.42 0.16
C VAL A 146 -6.59 -25.23 -0.80
N ARG A 147 -5.41 -24.94 -1.35
CA ARG A 147 -5.29 -24.04 -2.50
C ARG A 147 -5.69 -24.77 -3.77
N LEU A 148 -6.50 -24.11 -4.60
CA LEU A 148 -6.85 -24.58 -5.94
C LEU A 148 -5.79 -24.16 -6.97
N PRO A 149 -5.62 -24.91 -8.07
CA PRO A 149 -4.68 -24.58 -9.14
C PRO A 149 -5.09 -23.34 -9.94
N GLY A 150 -6.34 -22.90 -9.83
CA GLY A 150 -6.88 -21.69 -10.42
C GLY A 150 -8.09 -21.17 -9.64
N LEU A 151 -8.78 -20.18 -10.20
CA LEU A 151 -9.98 -19.61 -9.60
C LEU A 151 -11.18 -20.56 -9.76
N ALA A 152 -12.02 -20.64 -8.73
CA ALA A 152 -13.34 -21.27 -8.83
C ALA A 152 -14.35 -20.31 -9.50
N PRO A 153 -15.41 -20.80 -10.17
CA PRO A 153 -15.76 -22.22 -10.36
C PRO A 153 -14.96 -22.93 -11.47
N GLY A 154 -14.03 -22.25 -12.16
CA GLY A 154 -13.18 -22.87 -13.19
C GLY A 154 -12.31 -24.01 -12.66
N SER A 155 -11.86 -23.91 -11.41
CA SER A 155 -11.31 -25.03 -10.62
C SER A 155 -12.38 -25.61 -9.70
N ALA A 156 -12.59 -26.92 -9.78
CA ALA A 156 -13.60 -27.60 -8.97
C ALA A 156 -13.22 -27.63 -7.48
N CYS A 157 -14.18 -27.28 -6.62
CA CYS A 157 -14.09 -27.43 -5.17
C CYS A 157 -15.04 -28.52 -4.70
N GLY A 158 -14.48 -29.62 -4.19
CA GLY A 158 -15.20 -30.81 -3.74
C GLY A 158 -14.20 -31.84 -3.20
N ALA A 159 -14.65 -33.06 -2.89
CA ALA A 159 -13.82 -34.09 -2.27
C ALA A 159 -12.50 -34.37 -3.04
N ALA A 160 -12.54 -34.34 -4.37
CA ALA A 160 -11.35 -34.54 -5.21
C ALA A 160 -10.26 -33.46 -5.02
N ALA A 161 -10.63 -32.24 -4.60
CA ALA A 161 -9.67 -31.17 -4.32
C ALA A 161 -8.75 -31.50 -3.13
N PHE A 162 -9.18 -32.39 -2.22
CA PHE A 162 -8.45 -32.80 -1.02
C PHE A 162 -7.71 -34.13 -1.17
N GLY A 163 -7.96 -34.88 -2.24
CA GLY A 163 -7.29 -36.15 -2.53
C GLY A 163 -6.09 -36.04 -3.48
N GLY A 164 -5.78 -34.83 -3.97
CA GLY A 164 -4.76 -34.59 -5.00
C GLY A 164 -3.52 -33.86 -4.51
N ALA A 165 -2.79 -33.24 -5.45
CA ALA A 165 -1.56 -32.48 -5.21
C ALA A 165 -1.76 -31.05 -4.69
N ASN A 166 -3.01 -30.65 -4.40
CA ASN A 166 -3.32 -29.32 -3.93
C ASN A 166 -2.71 -29.11 -2.53
N PRO A 167 -1.94 -28.02 -2.32
CA PRO A 167 -1.31 -27.80 -1.03
C PRO A 167 -2.35 -27.40 0.01
N PHE A 168 -2.22 -27.99 1.21
CA PHE A 168 -3.03 -27.64 2.36
C PHE A 168 -2.63 -26.27 2.90
N VAL A 169 -3.62 -25.40 3.05
CA VAL A 169 -3.51 -24.11 3.75
C VAL A 169 -3.84 -24.30 5.22
N ALA A 170 -4.79 -25.20 5.53
CA ALA A 170 -5.18 -25.56 6.89
C ALA A 170 -5.57 -27.04 6.95
N GLY A 171 -5.20 -27.71 8.05
CA GLY A 171 -5.39 -29.15 8.21
C GLY A 171 -4.44 -29.98 7.35
N SER A 172 -4.83 -31.22 7.04
CA SER A 172 -4.09 -32.15 6.19
C SER A 172 -5.02 -33.17 5.50
N GLY A 173 -4.45 -34.13 4.77
CA GLY A 173 -5.20 -35.17 4.07
C GLY A 173 -6.13 -35.99 4.99
N ALA A 174 -5.76 -36.17 6.25
CA ALA A 174 -6.58 -36.85 7.27
C ALA A 174 -6.87 -35.98 8.51
N GLY A 175 -6.16 -34.87 8.69
CA GLY A 175 -6.30 -33.99 9.85
C GLY A 175 -7.25 -32.83 9.57
N TYR A 176 -8.28 -32.68 10.40
CA TYR A 176 -9.13 -31.50 10.44
C TYR A 176 -8.76 -30.64 11.64
N LEU A 177 -9.00 -29.34 11.53
CA LEU A 177 -8.86 -28.39 12.63
C LEU A 177 -10.24 -28.01 13.16
N PRO A 178 -10.45 -27.90 14.47
CA PRO A 178 -11.72 -27.44 15.02
C PRO A 178 -11.97 -25.97 14.69
N VAL A 179 -13.21 -25.61 14.36
CA VAL A 179 -13.61 -24.23 14.00
C VAL A 179 -13.44 -23.23 15.15
N LEU A 180 -13.51 -23.71 16.40
CA LEU A 180 -13.35 -22.87 17.59
C LEU A 180 -11.91 -22.55 17.96
N GLN A 181 -10.93 -23.09 17.22
CA GLN A 181 -9.52 -22.79 17.46
C GLN A 181 -9.01 -21.84 16.39
N THR A 182 -8.18 -20.88 16.82
CA THR A 182 -7.38 -20.09 15.90
C THR A 182 -6.52 -21.03 15.05
N PRO A 183 -6.39 -20.75 13.73
CA PRO A 183 -5.46 -21.50 12.90
C PRO A 183 -4.08 -21.55 13.56
N PRO A 184 -3.43 -22.72 13.65
CA PRO A 184 -2.10 -22.83 14.25
C PRO A 184 -1.12 -21.93 13.50
N SER A 185 -0.17 -21.34 14.23
CA SER A 185 0.94 -20.60 13.65
C SER A 185 1.76 -21.52 12.74
N GLY A 186 1.72 -21.28 11.43
CA GLY A 186 2.29 -22.18 10.42
C GLY A 186 1.46 -22.37 9.15
N VAL A 187 0.30 -21.69 9.04
CA VAL A 187 -0.44 -21.59 7.76
C VAL A 187 0.50 -21.06 6.68
N THR A 188 0.66 -21.84 5.60
CA THR A 188 1.57 -21.48 4.50
C THR A 188 1.05 -20.22 3.80
N PRO A 189 1.82 -19.10 3.82
CA PRO A 189 1.45 -17.92 3.06
C PRO A 189 1.40 -18.25 1.58
N THR A 190 0.33 -17.82 0.93
CA THR A 190 0.17 -18.10 -0.48
C THR A 190 0.44 -16.86 -1.31
N PRO A 191 1.36 -16.91 -2.29
CA PRO A 191 1.76 -15.72 -3.04
C PRO A 191 0.61 -15.20 -3.91
N LEU A 192 0.53 -13.88 -4.00
CA LEU A 192 -0.47 -13.14 -4.75
C LEU A 192 0.23 -12.04 -5.56
N GLY A 193 0.01 -12.02 -6.87
CA GLY A 193 0.60 -10.99 -7.74
C GLY A 193 -0.13 -9.64 -7.65
N PRO A 194 0.43 -8.57 -8.25
CA PRO A 194 -0.25 -7.28 -8.40
C PRO A 194 -1.39 -7.34 -9.43
N ALA A 195 -2.08 -6.20 -9.60
CA ALA A 195 -2.95 -5.89 -10.73
C ALA A 195 -4.01 -6.95 -11.08
N GLY A 196 -4.72 -7.47 -10.08
CA GLY A 196 -5.82 -8.42 -10.31
C GLY A 196 -5.44 -9.89 -10.23
N ALA A 197 -4.17 -10.23 -9.96
CA ALA A 197 -3.78 -11.61 -9.80
C ALA A 197 -4.54 -12.26 -8.63
N GLY A 198 -5.10 -13.44 -8.89
CA GLY A 198 -6.01 -14.12 -7.99
C GLY A 198 -5.63 -15.56 -7.72
N ILE A 199 -6.22 -16.10 -6.66
CA ILE A 199 -6.07 -17.45 -6.17
C ILE A 199 -7.40 -17.99 -5.66
N GLY A 200 -7.67 -19.27 -5.92
CA GLY A 200 -8.83 -19.99 -5.37
C GLY A 200 -8.45 -20.84 -4.16
N PHE A 201 -9.36 -20.90 -3.20
CA PHE A 201 -9.31 -21.81 -2.06
C PHE A 201 -10.57 -22.67 -2.03
N CYS A 202 -10.42 -23.92 -1.63
CA CYS A 202 -11.53 -24.82 -1.36
C CYS A 202 -11.55 -25.13 0.13
N VAL A 203 -12.68 -24.81 0.77
CA VAL A 203 -12.96 -25.04 2.18
C VAL A 203 -13.82 -26.28 2.29
N GLU A 204 -13.37 -27.25 3.07
CA GLU A 204 -14.21 -28.38 3.49
C GLU A 204 -14.50 -28.25 4.97
N VAL A 205 -15.78 -28.33 5.31
CA VAL A 205 -16.27 -28.40 6.67
C VAL A 205 -16.85 -29.77 6.90
N ARG A 206 -16.49 -30.38 8.03
CA ARG A 206 -17.00 -31.66 8.49
C ARG A 206 -17.69 -31.46 9.83
N MET A 207 -18.82 -32.13 10.03
CA MET A 207 -19.35 -32.33 11.37
C MET A 207 -18.69 -33.58 11.97
N SER A 208 -18.14 -33.44 13.18
CA SER A 208 -17.48 -34.52 13.89
C SER A 208 -18.36 -35.78 13.89
N PRO A 209 -17.80 -36.96 13.60
CA PRO A 209 -18.53 -38.24 13.73
C PRO A 209 -19.07 -38.49 15.15
N GLU A 210 -18.51 -37.81 16.15
CA GLU A 210 -18.90 -37.91 17.56
C GLU A 210 -19.89 -36.80 17.99
N ALA A 211 -20.44 -36.04 17.04
CA ALA A 211 -21.42 -35.00 17.32
C ALA A 211 -22.64 -35.55 18.08
N ALA A 212 -22.94 -34.93 19.22
CA ALA A 212 -24.05 -35.32 20.08
C ALA A 212 -25.42 -35.02 19.42
N ASN A 213 -26.42 -35.86 19.70
CA ASN A 213 -27.80 -35.65 19.23
C ASN A 213 -28.42 -34.33 19.71
N SER A 214 -27.91 -33.73 20.79
CA SER A 214 -28.32 -32.41 21.29
C SER A 214 -28.04 -31.27 20.31
N LEU A 215 -27.23 -31.50 19.28
CA LEU A 215 -26.93 -30.53 18.22
C LEU A 215 -27.95 -30.55 17.06
N GLN A 216 -28.85 -31.52 17.02
CA GLN A 216 -29.80 -31.68 15.92
C GLN A 216 -30.71 -30.44 15.76
N GLY A 217 -30.85 -29.93 14.54
CA GLY A 217 -31.70 -28.79 14.21
C GLY A 217 -31.12 -27.42 14.61
N ARG A 218 -29.94 -27.38 15.23
CA ARG A 218 -29.23 -26.13 15.55
C ARG A 218 -28.41 -25.64 14.36
N SER A 219 -28.00 -24.38 14.40
CA SER A 219 -27.17 -23.76 13.37
C SER A 219 -26.06 -22.90 13.97
N ALA A 220 -24.98 -22.76 13.23
CA ALA A 220 -23.88 -21.86 13.48
C ALA A 220 -23.46 -21.18 12.18
N THR A 221 -22.95 -19.96 12.29
CA THR A 221 -22.24 -19.28 11.20
C THR A 221 -20.76 -19.33 11.50
N VAL A 222 -19.95 -19.73 10.51
CA VAL A 222 -18.49 -19.74 10.61
C VAL A 222 -17.94 -18.69 9.66
N THR A 223 -17.00 -17.88 10.13
CA THR A 223 -16.29 -16.86 9.35
C THR A 223 -14.82 -17.20 9.28
N TRP A 224 -14.27 -17.28 8.07
CA TRP A 224 -12.84 -17.45 7.81
C TRP A 224 -12.24 -16.12 7.38
N THR A 225 -11.20 -15.69 8.07
CA THR A 225 -10.49 -14.44 7.80
C THR A 225 -9.22 -14.73 7.03
N PHE A 226 -9.11 -14.15 5.83
CA PHE A 226 -7.89 -14.19 5.02
C PHE A 226 -7.23 -12.81 5.07
N THR A 227 -5.99 -12.74 5.53
CA THR A 227 -5.22 -11.50 5.62
C THR A 227 -4.21 -11.45 4.48
N GLY A 228 -4.29 -10.39 3.67
CA GLY A 228 -3.29 -10.05 2.67
C GLY A 228 -2.20 -9.15 3.27
N THR A 229 -0.94 -9.43 2.97
CA THR A 229 0.21 -8.59 3.34
C THR A 229 1.00 -8.29 2.07
N SER A 230 1.28 -7.01 1.80
CA SER A 230 2.09 -6.61 0.65
C SER A 230 3.55 -7.03 0.80
N SER A 231 4.22 -7.23 -0.34
CA SER A 231 5.66 -7.44 -0.43
C SER A 231 6.22 -6.44 -1.44
N GLY A 232 7.20 -5.63 -1.02
CA GLY A 232 7.94 -4.69 -1.86
C GLY A 232 9.38 -5.12 -2.07
#